data_AF-A0A7X3GIE2-F1
#
_entry.id   AF-A0A7X3GIE2-F1
#
_cell.length_a   1.000
_cell.length_b   1.000
_cell.length_c   1.000
_cell.angle_alpha   90.00
_cell.angle_beta   90.00
_cell.angle_gamma   90.00
#
_symmetry.space_group_name_H-M   'P 1'
#
loop_
_entity.id
_entity.type
_entity.pdbx_description
1 polymer ?
#
loop_
_entity_poly.entity_id
_entity_poly.type
_entity_poly.pdbx_seq_one_letter_code
_entity_poly.pdbx_strand_id
1 'polypeptide(L)' 'MYCVCKQHVELALDKFVDEYEDAPDMVNLKDTEFSDWDPPRKCDLCEAPAEFLVV' A
#
# COMPACT_ATOMS: atom_id res chain seq x y z
N MET A 1 -4.74 -3.57 -4.94
CA MET A 1 -3.49 -3.55 -4.16
C MET A 1 -2.76 -2.24 -4.40
N TYR A 2 -2.53 -1.43 -3.36
CA TYR A 2 -1.85 -0.13 -3.46
C TYR A 2 -0.58 -0.12 -2.61
N CYS A 3 0.57 0.19 -3.22
CA CYS A 3 1.80 0.46 -2.48
C CYS A 3 1.94 1.95 -2.25
N VAL A 4 1.97 2.37 -0.99
CA VAL A 4 1.91 3.79 -0.63
C VAL A 4 2.84 4.13 0.52
N CYS A 5 3.25 5.39 0.56
CA CYS A 5 4.03 5.92 1.68
C CYS A 5 3.11 6.21 2.88
N LYS A 6 3.71 6.42 4.06
CA LYS A 6 2.96 6.73 5.29
C LYS A 6 1.99 7.91 5.17
N GLN A 7 2.30 8.90 4.33
CA GLN A 7 1.42 10.06 4.11
C GLN A 7 0.17 9.74 3.29
N HIS A 8 0.25 8.78 2.37
CA HIS A 8 -0.82 8.48 1.43
C HIS A 8 -1.56 7.17 1.76
N VAL A 9 -1.21 6.53 2.87
CA VAL A 9 -1.87 5.29 3.31
C VAL A 9 -3.35 5.48 3.59
N GLU A 10 -3.72 6.58 4.25
CA GLU A 10 -5.12 6.90 4.56
C GLU A 10 -5.94 7.12 3.28
N LEU A 11 -5.36 7.80 2.29
CA LEU A 11 -6.00 8.02 0.99
C LEU A 11 -6.16 6.73 0.19
N ALA A 12 -5.19 5.82 0.29
CA ALA A 12 -5.25 4.53 -0.38
C ALA A 12 -6.31 3.60 0.24
N LEU A 13 -6.43 3.61 1.57
CA LEU A 13 -7.48 2.89 2.29
C LEU A 13 -8.86 3.41 1.86
N ASP A 14 -9.07 4.71 1.86
CA ASP A 14 -10.34 5.35 1.45
C ASP A 14 -10.71 4.97 0.01
N LYS A 15 -9.76 5.10 -0.92
CA LYS A 15 -9.94 4.68 -2.32
C LYS A 15 -10.24 3.19 -2.46
N PHE A 16 -9.60 2.35 -1.67
CA PHE A 16 -9.82 0.91 -1.72
C PHE A 16 -11.23 0.56 -1.23
N VAL A 17 -11.66 1.13 -0.10
CA VAL A 17 -13.03 0.94 0.41
C VAL A 17 -14.06 1.46 -0.59
N ASP A 18 -13.80 2.59 -1.26
CA ASP A 18 -14.72 3.15 -2.26
C ASP A 18 -14.82 2.28 -3.52
N GLU A 19 -13.70 1.74 -4.03
CA GLU A 19 -13.69 0.92 -5.24
C GLU A 19 -14.12 -0.54 -5.01
N TYR A 20 -13.68 -1.14 -3.91
CA TYR A 20 -13.87 -2.57 -3.65
C TYR A 20 -15.01 -2.84 -2.65
N GLU A 21 -15.57 -1.81 -2.02
CA GLU A 21 -16.60 -1.89 -0.97
C GLU A 21 -16.24 -2.85 0.19
N ASP A 22 -14.96 -3.15 0.36
CA ASP A 22 -14.44 -4.13 1.32
C ASP A 22 -13.35 -3.51 2.20
N ALA A 23 -13.06 -4.16 3.34
CA ALA A 23 -12.08 -3.66 4.30
C ALA A 23 -10.67 -4.04 3.82
N PRO A 24 -9.83 -3.06 3.45
CA PRO A 24 -8.46 -3.35 3.06
C PRO A 24 -7.63 -3.87 4.22
N ASP A 25 -6.70 -4.76 3.92
CA ASP A 25 -5.64 -5.20 4.83
C ASP A 25 -4.38 -4.36 4.60
N MET A 26 -3.71 -3.97 5.68
CA MET A 26 -2.50 -3.15 5.63
C MET A 26 -1.28 -3.97 6.05
N VAL A 27 -0.38 -4.18 5.11
CA VAL A 27 0.88 -4.88 5.32
C VAL A 27 2.05 -3.90 5.31
N ASN A 28 2.96 -4.01 6.27
CA ASN A 28 4.15 -3.16 6.33
C ASN A 28 5.30 -3.79 5.52
N LEU A 29 5.74 -3.08 4.48
CA LEU A 29 6.79 -3.54 3.58
C LEU A 29 8.17 -3.62 4.25
N LYS A 30 8.38 -2.91 5.38
CA LYS A 30 9.65 -2.96 6.11
C LYS A 30 9.82 -4.21 6.96
N ASP A 31 8.72 -4.81 7.40
CA ASP A 31 8.72 -5.95 8.32
C ASP A 31 8.52 -7.29 7.59
N THR A 32 7.97 -7.23 6.37
CA THR A 32 7.63 -8.41 5.57
C THR A 32 8.62 -8.59 4.43
N GLU A 33 9.42 -9.66 4.48
CA GLU A 33 10.27 -10.08 3.37
C GLU A 33 9.42 -10.87 2.36
N PHE A 34 8.97 -10.21 1.30
CA PHE A 34 8.22 -10.86 0.23
C PHE A 34 9.19 -11.74 -0.59
N SER A 35 9.21 -13.04 -0.31
CA SER A 35 10.12 -13.98 -0.99
C SER A 35 9.75 -14.24 -2.46
N ASP A 36 8.51 -13.99 -2.87
CA ASP A 36 7.98 -14.38 -4.20
C ASP A 36 7.64 -13.17 -5.09
N TRP A 37 7.70 -11.94 -4.58
CA TRP A 37 7.30 -10.74 -5.30
C TRP A 37 8.07 -9.51 -4.80
N ASP A 38 8.58 -8.67 -5.71
CA ASP A 38 9.22 -7.40 -5.33
C ASP A 38 8.14 -6.30 -5.33
N PRO A 39 7.60 -5.91 -4.16
CA PRO A 39 6.61 -4.85 -4.09
C PRO A 39 7.21 -3.55 -4.63
N PRO A 40 6.44 -2.74 -5.37
CA PRO A 40 6.94 -1.47 -5.85
C PRO A 40 7.38 -0.60 -4.67
N ARG A 41 8.68 -0.30 -4.63
CA ARG A 41 9.30 0.48 -3.54
C ARG A 41 8.93 1.96 -3.55
N LYS A 42 8.04 2.37 -4.43
CA LYS A 42 7.62 3.75 -4.66
C LYS A 42 6.10 3.83 -4.57
N CYS A 43 5.64 4.90 -3.97
CA CYS A 43 4.23 5.14 -3.74
C CYS A 43 3.50 5.32 -5.07
N ASP A 44 2.30 4.75 -5.20
CA ASP A 44 1.50 4.91 -6.42
C ASP A 44 0.97 6.34 -6.57
N LEU A 45 0.84 7.05 -5.43
CA LEU A 45 0.33 8.42 -5.35
C LEU A 45 1.44 9.48 -5.40
N CYS A 46 2.70 9.10 -5.19
CA CYS A 46 3.84 10.02 -5.25
C CYS A 46 5.17 9.28 -5.44
N GLU A 47 6.24 9.97 -5.84
CA GLU A 47 7.55 9.33 -6.07
C GLU A 47 8.30 8.95 -4.77
N ALA A 48 7.68 9.12 -3.60
CA ALA A 48 8.27 8.77 -2.31
C ALA A 48 8.35 7.25 -2.11
N PRO A 49 9.24 6.74 -1.23
CA PRO A 49 9.31 5.32 -0.96
C PRO A 49 7.99 4.79 -0.37
N ALA A 50 7.49 3.69 -0.93
CA ALA A 50 6.36 2.98 -0.37
C ALA A 50 6.78 2.23 0.91
N GLU A 51 5.94 2.32 1.93
CA GLU A 51 6.16 1.67 3.22
C GLU A 51 5.03 0.70 3.58
N PHE A 52 3.85 0.91 3.01
CA PHE A 52 2.66 0.13 3.28
C PHE A 52 2.08 -0.42 1.98
N LEU A 53 1.61 -1.65 2.04
CA LEU A 53 0.86 -2.33 1.01
C LEU A 53 -0.59 -2.47 1.51
N VAL A 54 -1.53 -1.93 0.74
CA VAL A 54 -2.96 -2.02 1.00
C VAL A 54 -3.54 -3.07 0.04
N VAL A 55 -4.09 -4.17 0.54
CA VAL A 55 -4.62 -5.29 -0.28
C VAL A 55 -6.03 -5.68 0.09
#